data_AF-A0A957GMB1-F1
#
_entry.id   AF-A0A957GMB1-F1
#
_cell.length_a   1.000
_cell.length_b   1.000
_cell.length_c   1.000
_cell.angle_alpha   90.00
_cell.angle_beta   90.00
_cell.angle_gamma   90.00
#
_symmetry.space_group_name_H-M   'P 1'
#
loop_
_entity.id
_entity.type
_entity.pdbx_description
1 polymer ?
#
loop_
_entity_poly.entity_id
_entity_poly.type
_entity_poly.pdbx_seq_one_letter_code
_entity_poly.pdbx_strand_id
1 'polypeptide(L)'
;MQNHIGTFHQNVLGAVAGWHNLGTGSVVDLVNPERKLIAEVKNKYNTISGGKLAELYGTLERLVMPKASDYKDYTAYYVSIIPRRPERYERPFTPSDKEKGARCPRNELIREIDGSSFYELVTGDPNALQSLYAALPTVIQVVVGSLQQMRDADLLKQYFAAAFG
;
A
#
# COMPACT_ATOMS: atom_id res chain seq x y z
N MET A 1 10.10 -13.10 2.74
CA MET A 1 8.75 -13.46 3.22
C MET A 1 7.86 -12.25 3.08
N GLN A 2 7.03 -12.22 2.04
CA GLN A 2 5.96 -11.24 1.94
C GLN A 2 4.91 -11.61 3.00
N ASN A 3 4.54 -10.65 3.84
CA ASN A 3 3.64 -10.91 4.94
C ASN A 3 2.22 -11.06 4.36
N HIS A 4 1.44 -12.07 4.76
CA HIS A 4 0.11 -12.36 4.21
C HIS A 4 -0.84 -11.15 4.20
N ILE A 5 -0.64 -10.23 5.15
CA ILE A 5 -1.38 -8.97 5.25
C ILE A 5 -1.11 -8.04 4.06
N GLY A 6 0.15 -7.97 3.59
CA GLY A 6 0.48 -7.17 2.40
C GLY A 6 -0.26 -7.69 1.16
N THR A 7 -0.23 -9.00 0.95
CA THR A 7 -0.97 -9.66 -0.15
C THR A 7 -2.48 -9.46 -0.02
N PHE A 8 -3.02 -9.45 1.20
CA PHE A 8 -4.43 -9.12 1.43
C PHE A 8 -4.80 -7.73 0.89
N HIS A 9 -4.04 -6.68 1.27
CA HIS A 9 -4.30 -5.33 0.78
C HIS A 9 -4.17 -5.24 -0.75
N GLN A 10 -3.14 -5.87 -1.34
CA GLN A 10 -2.96 -5.91 -2.78
C GLN A 10 -4.15 -6.56 -3.50
N ASN A 11 -4.69 -7.65 -2.95
CA ASN A 11 -5.86 -8.33 -3.52
C ASN A 11 -7.13 -7.49 -3.40
N VAL A 12 -7.38 -6.87 -2.24
CA VAL A 12 -8.55 -6.01 -2.04
C VAL A 12 -8.51 -4.81 -2.98
N LEU A 13 -7.37 -4.12 -3.05
CA LEU A 13 -7.19 -2.93 -3.88
C LEU A 13 -7.20 -3.28 -5.37
N GLY A 14 -6.58 -4.39 -5.75
CA GLY A 14 -6.57 -4.89 -7.13
C GLY A 14 -7.89 -5.47 -7.62
N ALA A 15 -8.89 -5.65 -6.74
CA ALA A 15 -10.24 -6.03 -7.12
C ALA A 15 -11.15 -4.83 -7.43
N VAL A 16 -10.69 -3.61 -7.16
CA VAL A 16 -11.43 -2.37 -7.47
C VAL A 16 -11.33 -2.08 -8.97
N ALA A 17 -12.41 -1.60 -9.57
CA ALA A 17 -12.47 -1.33 -11.00
C ALA A 17 -11.33 -0.40 -11.46
N GLY A 18 -10.68 -0.77 -12.57
CA GLY A 18 -9.53 -0.06 -13.14
C GLY A 18 -8.19 -0.31 -12.44
N TRP A 19 -8.19 -1.01 -11.29
CA TRP A 19 -6.97 -1.43 -10.60
C TRP A 19 -6.66 -2.90 -10.87
N HIS A 20 -5.37 -3.22 -10.91
CA HIS A 20 -4.88 -4.59 -11.10
C HIS A 20 -3.75 -4.90 -10.13
N ASN A 21 -3.82 -6.08 -9.52
CA ASN A 21 -2.71 -6.67 -8.77
C ASN A 21 -1.74 -7.34 -9.75
N LEU A 22 -0.49 -6.88 -9.78
CA LEU A 22 0.56 -7.41 -10.65
C LEU A 22 1.26 -8.64 -10.06
N GLY A 23 0.96 -8.99 -8.81
CA GLY A 23 1.46 -10.19 -8.16
C GLY A 23 2.97 -10.20 -7.89
N THR A 24 3.44 -11.35 -7.43
CA THR A 24 4.84 -11.54 -7.05
C THR A 24 5.77 -11.55 -8.27
N GLY A 25 6.91 -10.86 -8.16
CA GLY A 25 7.93 -10.79 -9.23
C GLY A 25 7.82 -9.54 -10.09
N SER A 26 6.73 -8.79 -9.97
CA SER A 26 6.57 -7.47 -10.55
C SER A 26 7.35 -6.41 -9.76
N VAL A 27 7.76 -5.33 -10.44
CA VAL A 27 8.56 -4.25 -9.81
C VAL A 27 7.72 -3.42 -8.81
N VAL A 28 6.40 -3.39 -9.02
CA VAL A 28 5.40 -2.73 -8.18
C VAL A 28 4.20 -3.66 -8.02
N ASP A 29 3.43 -3.44 -6.96
CA ASP A 29 2.32 -4.32 -6.57
C ASP A 29 1.03 -4.06 -7.37
N LEU A 30 0.70 -2.79 -7.61
CA LEU A 30 -0.58 -2.36 -8.20
C LEU A 30 -0.38 -1.42 -9.39
N VAL A 31 -1.31 -1.49 -10.34
CA VAL A 31 -1.40 -0.54 -11.47
C VAL A 31 -2.84 -0.12 -11.74
N ASN A 32 -3.02 1.14 -12.12
CA ASN A 32 -4.23 1.65 -12.77
C ASN A 32 -3.83 2.31 -14.10
N PRO A 33 -3.96 1.60 -15.24
CA PRO A 33 -3.51 2.11 -16.54
C PRO A 33 -4.29 3.35 -17.01
N GLU A 34 -5.60 3.39 -16.74
CA GLU A 34 -6.49 4.48 -17.16
C GLU A 34 -6.11 5.81 -16.52
N ARG A 35 -5.77 5.77 -15.21
CA ARG A 35 -5.36 6.94 -14.43
C ARG A 35 -3.85 7.16 -14.43
N LYS A 36 -3.08 6.29 -15.11
CA LYS A 36 -1.62 6.28 -15.15
C LYS A 36 -0.98 6.25 -13.75
N LEU A 37 -1.39 5.29 -12.93
CA LEU A 37 -0.88 5.13 -11.56
C LEU A 37 -0.21 3.76 -11.37
N ILE A 38 0.86 3.73 -10.60
CA ILE A 38 1.47 2.50 -10.07
C ILE A 38 1.70 2.65 -8.57
N ALA A 39 1.69 1.55 -7.82
CA ALA A 39 1.92 1.59 -6.39
C ALA A 39 2.68 0.38 -5.85
N GLU A 40 3.61 0.67 -4.94
CA GLU A 40 4.27 -0.29 -4.06
C GLU A 40 3.64 -0.21 -2.67
N VAL A 41 3.04 -1.30 -2.19
CA VAL A 41 2.22 -1.32 -0.97
C VAL A 41 2.97 -2.00 0.17
N LYS A 42 3.15 -1.28 1.28
CA LYS A 42 3.67 -1.82 2.54
C LYS A 42 2.60 -1.80 3.63
N ASN A 43 2.45 -2.92 4.32
CA ASN A 43 1.47 -3.06 5.40
C ASN A 43 1.70 -2.06 6.55
N LYS A 44 2.93 -1.99 7.05
CA LYS A 44 3.29 -1.05 8.12
C LYS A 44 4.44 -0.18 7.63
N TYR A 45 4.53 1.03 8.18
CA TYR A 45 5.79 1.78 8.22
C TYR A 45 6.83 0.90 8.95
N ASN A 46 7.45 -0.01 8.20
CA ASN A 46 8.53 -0.81 8.71
C ASN A 46 9.72 0.13 8.99
N THR A 47 10.62 -0.28 9.87
CA THR A 47 11.95 0.31 10.08
C THR A 47 12.85 0.04 8.87
N ILE A 48 12.36 0.34 7.67
CA ILE A 48 13.13 0.33 6.44
C ILE A 48 14.20 1.41 6.62
N SER A 49 15.46 1.00 6.60
CA SER A 49 16.58 1.93 6.64
C SER A 49 16.47 2.88 5.45
N GLY A 50 16.90 4.14 5.62
CA GLY A 50 16.86 5.14 4.54
C GLY A 50 17.41 4.63 3.20
N GLY A 51 18.46 3.79 3.22
CA GLY A 51 19.03 3.18 2.02
C GLY A 51 18.05 2.34 1.21
N LYS A 52 17.23 1.50 1.85
CA LYS A 52 16.20 0.71 1.15
C LYS A 52 15.08 1.60 0.58
N LEU A 53 14.75 2.70 1.24
CA LEU A 53 13.80 3.68 0.70
C LEU A 53 14.40 4.42 -0.50
N ALA A 54 15.70 4.76 -0.47
CA ALA A 54 16.40 5.38 -1.60
C ALA A 54 16.51 4.43 -2.81
N GLU A 55 16.73 3.13 -2.57
CA GLU A 55 16.69 2.10 -3.62
C GLU A 55 15.30 1.97 -4.24
N LEU A 56 14.25 2.00 -3.42
CA LEU A 56 12.87 2.05 -3.91
C LEU A 56 12.62 3.31 -4.75
N TYR A 57 13.05 4.49 -4.28
CA TYR A 57 12.94 5.74 -5.04
C TYR A 57 13.57 5.59 -6.43
N GLY A 58 14.82 5.10 -6.51
CA GLY A 58 15.51 4.90 -7.80
C GLY A 58 14.82 3.87 -8.69
N THR A 59 14.17 2.86 -8.10
CA THR A 59 13.36 1.90 -8.84
C THR A 59 12.11 2.54 -9.43
N LEU A 60 11.35 3.30 -8.63
CA LEU A 60 10.17 4.03 -9.11
C LEU A 60 10.55 5.08 -10.17
N GLU A 61 11.67 5.78 -10.00
CA GLU A 61 12.17 6.75 -10.96
C GLU A 61 12.48 6.11 -12.32
N ARG A 62 13.10 4.92 -12.34
CA ARG A 62 13.35 4.15 -13.57
C ARG A 62 12.07 3.65 -14.24
N LEU A 63 10.96 3.51 -13.50
CA LEU A 63 9.67 3.17 -14.09
C LEU A 63 9.00 4.39 -14.73
N VAL A 64 9.04 5.56 -14.10
CA VAL A 64 8.20 6.69 -14.55
C VAL A 64 8.91 7.69 -15.46
N MET A 65 10.24 7.75 -15.43
CA MET A 65 11.00 8.78 -16.15
C MET A 65 11.45 8.40 -17.57
N PRO A 66 12.02 7.19 -17.84
CA PRO A 66 12.59 6.87 -19.14
C PRO A 66 11.55 6.81 -20.25
N LYS A 67 11.89 7.34 -21.45
CA LYS A 67 11.00 7.34 -22.62
C LYS A 67 10.58 5.94 -23.09
N ALA A 68 11.43 4.94 -22.86
CA ALA A 68 11.18 3.56 -23.25
C ALA A 68 10.39 2.76 -22.19
N SER A 69 10.02 3.38 -21.07
CA SER A 69 9.27 2.70 -20.01
C SER A 69 7.78 2.67 -20.33
N ASP A 70 7.14 1.53 -20.07
CA ASP A 70 5.68 1.37 -20.18
C ASP A 70 4.91 2.27 -19.21
N TYR A 71 5.56 2.66 -18.11
CA TYR A 71 4.99 3.56 -17.09
C TYR A 71 5.45 5.01 -17.24
N LYS A 72 5.94 5.40 -18.42
CA LYS A 72 6.34 6.78 -18.70
C LYS A 72 5.22 7.76 -18.34
N ASP A 73 5.56 8.74 -17.49
CA ASP A 73 4.67 9.80 -17.00
C ASP A 73 3.52 9.31 -16.11
N TYR A 74 3.64 8.10 -15.55
CA TYR A 74 2.76 7.63 -14.49
C TYR A 74 3.16 8.28 -13.15
N THR A 75 2.20 8.37 -12.24
CA THR A 75 2.50 8.66 -10.83
C THR A 75 2.71 7.36 -10.07
N ALA A 76 3.88 7.23 -9.46
CA ALA A 76 4.28 6.12 -8.62
C ALA A 76 4.08 6.45 -7.14
N TYR A 77 3.35 5.58 -6.44
CA TYR A 77 3.08 5.70 -5.02
C TYR A 77 3.87 4.68 -4.20
N TYR A 78 4.58 5.16 -3.20
CA TYR A 78 4.96 4.36 -2.04
C TYR A 78 3.85 4.45 -0.98
N VAL A 79 3.15 3.35 -0.74
CA VAL A 79 1.98 3.31 0.14
C VAL A 79 2.37 2.66 1.47
N SER A 80 2.08 3.35 2.58
CA SER A 80 2.18 2.77 3.93
C SER A 80 0.78 2.64 4.52
N ILE A 81 0.23 1.42 4.54
CA ILE A 81 -1.15 1.18 5.01
C ILE A 81 -1.32 1.63 6.46
N ILE A 82 -0.42 1.19 7.34
CA ILE A 82 -0.32 1.66 8.73
C ILE A 82 0.84 2.66 8.82
N PRO A 83 0.57 3.97 8.74
CA PRO A 83 1.61 5.00 8.79
C PRO A 83 2.23 5.12 10.19
N ARG A 84 3.40 5.75 10.29
CA ARG A 84 4.08 5.98 11.59
C ARG A 84 3.26 6.88 12.53
N ARG A 85 2.51 7.82 11.96
CA ARG A 85 1.63 8.73 12.67
C ARG A 85 0.26 8.69 12.01
N PRO A 86 -0.82 8.93 12.76
CA PRO A 86 -2.19 8.76 12.27
C PRO A 86 -2.64 9.87 11.31
N GLU A 87 -1.80 10.87 11.02
CA GLU A 87 -2.17 11.95 10.11
C GLU A 87 -2.25 11.46 8.67
N ARG A 88 -3.29 11.89 7.95
CA ARG A 88 -3.38 11.71 6.49
C ARG A 88 -2.26 12.49 5.82
N TYR A 89 -1.63 11.90 4.81
CA TYR A 89 -0.64 12.57 4.00
C TYR A 89 -0.59 12.02 2.57
N GLU A 90 -0.27 12.92 1.66
CA GLU A 90 0.23 12.62 0.33
C GLU A 90 1.26 13.68 -0.02
N ARG A 91 2.51 13.28 -0.29
CA ARG A 91 3.60 14.23 -0.57
C ARG A 91 4.69 13.62 -1.43
N PRO A 92 5.58 14.42 -2.04
CA PRO A 92 6.72 13.89 -2.78
C PRO A 92 7.58 12.96 -1.92
N PHE A 93 7.88 11.78 -2.46
CA PHE A 93 8.70 10.78 -1.77
C PHE A 93 10.18 11.12 -1.95
N THR A 94 10.80 11.60 -0.87
CA THR A 94 12.20 12.09 -0.88
C THR A 94 12.99 11.45 0.26
N PRO A 95 13.19 10.12 0.27
CA PRO A 95 13.87 9.45 1.38
C PRO A 95 15.33 9.88 1.53
N SER A 96 15.90 9.66 2.72
CA SER A 96 17.33 9.90 2.97
C SER A 96 18.20 8.84 2.30
N ASP A 97 19.10 9.28 1.42
CA ASP A 97 20.13 8.47 0.78
C ASP A 97 21.43 8.61 1.60
N LYS A 98 21.77 7.55 2.34
CA LYS A 98 22.96 7.53 3.20
C LYS A 98 24.26 7.47 2.41
N GLU A 99 24.25 6.93 1.20
CA GLU A 99 25.45 6.83 0.37
C GLU A 99 25.83 8.20 -0.17
N LYS A 100 24.83 9.02 -0.52
CA LYS A 100 25.04 10.40 -1.01
C LYS A 100 25.05 11.46 0.10
N GLY A 101 24.68 11.10 1.32
CA GLY A 101 24.56 12.04 2.44
C GLY A 101 23.46 13.10 2.26
N ALA A 102 22.49 12.86 1.37
CA ALA A 102 21.45 13.81 1.00
C ALA A 102 20.08 13.10 0.85
N ARG A 103 18.99 13.86 0.67
CA ARG A 103 17.68 13.27 0.31
C ARG A 103 17.63 13.03 -1.19
N CYS A 104 16.88 12.01 -1.62
CA CYS A 104 16.56 11.84 -3.03
C CYS A 104 15.89 13.12 -3.58
N PRO A 105 16.16 13.49 -4.84
CA PRO A 105 15.63 14.70 -5.44
C PRO A 105 14.10 14.68 -5.47
N ARG A 106 13.49 15.87 -5.44
CA ARG A 106 12.04 16.00 -5.54
C ARG A 106 11.60 15.65 -6.97
N ASN A 107 10.66 14.72 -7.09
CA ASN A 107 9.99 14.35 -8.33
C ASN A 107 8.49 14.27 -8.08
N GLU A 108 7.67 15.07 -8.79
CA GLU A 108 6.22 15.12 -8.58
C GLU A 108 5.51 13.80 -8.95
N LEU A 109 6.14 12.99 -9.82
CA LEU A 109 5.65 11.67 -10.22
C LEU A 109 5.94 10.58 -9.18
N ILE A 110 6.72 10.84 -8.13
CA ILE A 110 7.07 9.84 -7.12
C ILE A 110 6.62 10.34 -5.76
N ARG A 111 5.58 9.72 -5.20
CA ARG A 111 4.86 10.22 -4.02
C ARG A 111 4.79 9.15 -2.94
N GLU A 112 4.74 9.59 -1.69
CA GLU A 112 4.39 8.73 -0.55
C GLU A 112 2.99 9.11 -0.06
N ILE A 113 2.21 8.11 0.30
CA ILE A 113 0.81 8.26 0.70
C ILE A 113 0.47 7.28 1.84
N ASP A 114 -0.38 7.72 2.77
CA ASP A 114 -0.90 6.84 3.83
C ASP A 114 -1.99 5.90 3.31
N GLY A 115 -2.28 4.85 4.08
CA GLY A 115 -3.29 3.85 3.73
C GLY A 115 -4.68 4.41 3.51
N SER A 116 -5.15 5.31 4.37
CA SER A 116 -6.52 5.85 4.27
C SER A 116 -6.68 6.68 3.00
N SER A 117 -5.71 7.57 2.74
CA SER A 117 -5.72 8.40 1.53
C SER A 117 -5.54 7.56 0.26
N PHE A 118 -4.76 6.48 0.29
CA PHE A 118 -4.62 5.59 -0.86
C PHE A 118 -5.89 4.77 -1.13
N TYR A 119 -6.55 4.26 -0.08
CA TYR A 119 -7.83 3.57 -0.22
C TYR A 119 -8.92 4.50 -0.78
N GLU A 120 -8.96 5.75 -0.33
CA GLU A 120 -9.83 6.78 -0.90
C GLU A 120 -9.50 7.04 -2.37
N LEU A 121 -8.21 7.19 -2.70
CA LEU A 121 -7.77 7.38 -4.09
C LEU A 121 -8.18 6.21 -4.99
N VAL A 122 -8.14 4.97 -4.48
CA VAL A 122 -8.48 3.76 -5.23
C VAL A 122 -9.99 3.61 -5.42
N THR A 123 -10.78 3.85 -4.36
CA THR A 123 -12.22 3.53 -4.30
C THR A 123 -13.14 4.72 -4.54
N GLY A 124 -12.66 5.94 -4.32
CA GLY A 124 -13.48 7.16 -4.23
C GLY A 124 -14.20 7.35 -2.89
N ASP A 125 -14.06 6.44 -1.94
CA ASP A 125 -14.69 6.53 -0.61
C ASP A 125 -13.65 6.90 0.47
N PRO A 126 -13.80 8.06 1.16
CA PRO A 126 -12.88 8.48 2.20
C PRO A 126 -12.81 7.54 3.40
N ASN A 127 -13.81 6.67 3.59
CA ASN A 127 -13.88 5.73 4.70
C ASN A 127 -13.54 4.29 4.29
N ALA A 128 -13.10 4.04 3.05
CA ALA A 128 -12.94 2.69 2.51
C ALA A 128 -12.06 1.76 3.36
N LEU A 129 -10.92 2.24 3.87
CA LEU A 129 -10.05 1.44 4.74
C LEU A 129 -10.72 1.12 6.10
N GLN A 130 -11.44 2.09 6.67
CA GLN A 130 -12.19 1.88 7.91
C GLN A 130 -13.34 0.89 7.70
N SER A 131 -14.09 1.03 6.62
CA SER A 131 -15.18 0.12 6.23
C SER A 131 -14.66 -1.30 6.01
N LEU A 132 -13.49 -1.46 5.39
CA LEU A 132 -12.83 -2.76 5.24
C LEU A 132 -12.55 -3.40 6.60
N TYR A 133 -11.96 -2.66 7.53
CA TYR A 133 -11.65 -3.16 8.87
C TYR A 133 -12.90 -3.47 9.69
N ALA A 134 -13.98 -2.70 9.53
CA ALA A 134 -15.26 -2.97 10.16
C ALA A 134 -15.93 -4.25 9.62
N ALA A 135 -15.76 -4.54 8.32
CA ALA A 135 -16.34 -5.74 7.69
C ALA A 135 -15.58 -7.03 8.02
N LEU A 136 -14.27 -6.95 8.32
CA LEU A 136 -13.43 -8.14 8.45
C LEU A 136 -13.83 -9.11 9.57
N PRO A 137 -14.22 -8.67 10.79
CA PRO A 137 -14.72 -9.59 11.81
C PRO A 137 -15.91 -10.42 11.33
N THR A 138 -16.86 -9.80 10.61
CA THR A 138 -18.03 -10.49 10.05
C THR A 138 -17.64 -11.48 8.96
N VAL A 139 -16.76 -11.07 8.04
CA VAL A 139 -16.27 -11.97 6.96
C VAL A 139 -15.52 -13.16 7.55
N ILE A 140 -14.65 -12.93 8.53
CA ILE A 140 -13.93 -13.99 9.24
C ILE A 140 -14.91 -14.92 9.94
N GLN A 141 -15.93 -14.40 10.64
CA GLN A 141 -16.96 -15.23 11.28
C GLN A 141 -17.71 -16.10 10.27
N VAL A 142 -18.05 -15.59 9.09
CA VAL A 142 -18.72 -16.38 8.04
C VAL A 142 -17.81 -17.51 7.54
N VAL A 143 -16.55 -17.19 7.22
CA VAL A 143 -15.58 -18.17 6.67
C VAL A 143 -15.16 -19.21 7.71
N VAL A 144 -14.94 -18.78 8.95
CA VAL A 144 -14.47 -19.64 10.04
C VAL A 144 -15.62 -20.36 10.74
N GLY A 145 -16.80 -19.74 10.84
CA GLY A 145 -18.01 -20.35 11.40
C GLY A 145 -18.53 -21.53 10.58
N SER A 146 -18.18 -21.60 9.28
CA SER A 146 -18.34 -22.82 8.47
C SER A 146 -17.32 -23.93 8.77
N LEU A 147 -16.25 -23.66 9.54
CA LEU A 147 -15.18 -24.62 9.83
C LEU A 147 -15.04 -24.99 11.33
N GLN A 148 -15.48 -24.17 12.29
CA GLN A 148 -15.73 -24.55 13.69
C GLN A 148 -16.30 -23.37 14.51
N GLN A 149 -17.15 -23.65 15.51
CA GLN A 149 -17.70 -22.67 16.46
C GLN A 149 -16.59 -22.01 17.30
N MET A 150 -16.10 -20.82 16.92
CA MET A 150 -15.21 -20.03 17.77
C MET A 150 -16.00 -19.09 18.68
N ARG A 151 -15.79 -19.26 19.99
CA ARG A 151 -16.37 -18.48 21.09
C ARG A 151 -15.46 -17.29 21.38
N ASP A 152 -15.70 -16.16 20.70
CA ASP A 152 -15.49 -14.77 21.17
C ASP A 152 -15.23 -13.84 19.99
N ALA A 153 -16.31 -13.22 19.50
CA ALA A 153 -16.23 -12.19 18.47
C ALA A 153 -15.38 -10.99 18.90
N ASP A 154 -15.33 -10.67 20.20
CA ASP A 154 -14.53 -9.56 20.71
C ASP A 154 -13.03 -9.87 20.77
N LEU A 155 -12.66 -11.13 21.01
CA LEU A 155 -11.26 -11.56 20.93
C LEU A 155 -10.76 -11.52 19.47
N LEU A 156 -11.60 -11.92 18.51
CA LEU A 156 -11.30 -11.77 17.08
C LEU A 156 -11.12 -10.30 16.69
N LYS A 157 -11.97 -9.39 17.18
CA LYS A 157 -11.79 -7.94 16.96
C LYS A 157 -10.47 -7.43 17.54
N GLN A 158 -10.06 -7.90 18.72
CA GLN A 158 -8.78 -7.52 19.33
C GLN A 158 -7.58 -8.03 18.54
N TYR A 159 -7.58 -9.30 18.11
CA TYR A 159 -6.54 -9.84 17.23
C TYR A 159 -6.48 -9.11 15.89
N PHE A 160 -7.64 -8.75 15.34
CA PHE A 160 -7.73 -8.02 14.10
C PHE A 160 -7.15 -6.60 14.25
N ALA A 161 -7.54 -5.86 15.29
CA ALA A 161 -6.98 -4.55 15.60
C ALA A 161 -5.46 -4.62 15.80
N ALA A 162 -4.93 -5.68 16.41
CA ALA A 162 -3.49 -5.86 16.58
C ALA A 162 -2.75 -6.20 15.27
N ALA A 163 -3.41 -6.85 14.31
CA ALA A 163 -2.81 -7.27 13.04
C ALA A 163 -2.89 -6.19 11.95
N PHE A 164 -3.95 -5.38 11.95
CA PHE A 164 -4.28 -4.41 10.89
C PHE A 164 -4.34 -2.94 11.35
N GLY A 165 -4.25 -2.69 12.66
CA GLY A 165 -4.21 -1.36 13.28
C GLY A 165 -2.81 -0.85 13.63
#